data_AF-A0A9D2XJI1-F1
#
_entry.id   AF-A0A9D2XJI1-F1
#
_cell.length_a   1.000
_cell.length_b   1.000
_cell.length_c   1.000
_cell.angle_alpha   90.00
_cell.angle_beta   90.00
_cell.angle_gamma   90.00
#
_symmetry.space_group_name_H-M   'P 1'
#
loop_
_entity.id
_entity.type
_entity.pdbx_description
1 polymer ?
#
loop_
_entity_poly.entity_id
_entity_poly.type
_entity_poly.pdbx_seq_one_letter_code
_entity_poly.pdbx_strand_id
1 'polypeptide(L)'
;MALIKEPNRKSQLFKFHTHSPGTDAFLFFTENEESYFCVFLERGFLVLRGRQANKELRVQSPDQVSLSDQQFAVSIADRFVVRYGTKQISADNAGTNFRRFYMGGLPAWLRQRHNLTVTSFRGCVGRLTANAETVEYNRTIGVTGGCPVSLLVNEEEKMCTAEIQIIPVHVSLH
;
A
#
# COMPACT_ATOMS: atom_id res chain seq x y z
N MET A 1 -3.04 -38.47 18.07
CA MET A 1 -2.59 -37.07 18.19
C MET A 1 -2.96 -36.36 16.90
N ALA A 2 -4.04 -35.58 16.91
CA ALA A 2 -4.46 -34.82 15.74
C ALA A 2 -3.60 -33.55 15.66
N LEU A 3 -2.87 -33.40 14.56
CA LEU A 3 -2.28 -32.11 14.19
C LEU A 3 -3.44 -31.19 13.84
N ILE A 4 -3.84 -30.36 14.80
CA ILE A 4 -4.74 -29.24 14.56
C ILE A 4 -3.97 -28.29 13.65
N LYS A 5 -4.26 -28.36 12.35
CA LYS A 5 -3.76 -27.40 11.37
C LYS A 5 -4.42 -26.07 11.72
N GLU A 6 -3.66 -25.18 12.34
CA GLU A 6 -4.09 -23.82 12.63
C GLU A 6 -4.66 -23.17 11.35
N PRO A 7 -5.73 -22.38 11.44
CA PRO A 7 -6.42 -21.87 10.27
C PRO A 7 -5.46 -21.04 9.42
N ASN A 8 -5.30 -21.46 8.17
CA ASN A 8 -4.49 -20.87 7.10
C ASN A 8 -4.41 -19.32 7.19
N ARG A 9 -3.33 -18.80 7.79
CA ARG A 9 -3.02 -17.36 7.85
C ARG A 9 -2.61 -16.93 6.44
N LYS A 10 -3.60 -16.55 5.61
CA LYS A 10 -3.36 -16.08 4.23
C LYS A 10 -2.42 -14.87 4.26
N SER A 11 -1.17 -15.08 3.86
CA SER A 11 -0.21 -14.00 3.59
C SER A 11 -0.65 -13.23 2.35
N GLN A 12 -0.57 -11.91 2.40
CA GLN A 12 -0.84 -11.05 1.24
C GLN A 12 0.44 -10.34 0.83
N LEU A 13 0.75 -10.37 -0.46
CA LEU A 13 1.90 -9.67 -1.05
C LEU A 13 1.41 -8.75 -2.16
N PHE A 14 1.60 -7.45 -1.96
CA PHE A 14 1.34 -6.43 -2.97
C PHE A 14 2.65 -5.96 -3.58
N LYS A 15 2.72 -5.85 -4.91
CA LYS A 15 3.86 -5.23 -5.59
C LYS A 15 3.36 -4.15 -6.54
N PHE A 16 4.05 -3.02 -6.56
CA PHE A 16 3.74 -1.91 -7.44
C PHE A 16 4.98 -1.06 -7.67
N HIS A 17 4.99 -0.36 -8.80
CA HIS A 17 6.02 0.61 -9.16
C HIS A 17 5.44 2.00 -9.11
N THR A 18 6.22 2.96 -8.62
CA THR A 18 5.83 4.37 -8.61
C THR A 18 6.75 5.18 -9.51
N HIS A 19 6.21 6.22 -10.10
CA HIS A 19 6.99 7.29 -10.72
C HIS A 19 6.40 8.65 -10.32
N SER A 20 7.08 9.35 -9.41
CA SER A 20 6.67 10.67 -8.92
C SER A 20 7.88 11.51 -8.49
N PRO A 21 7.86 12.84 -8.72
CA PRO A 21 8.84 13.76 -8.14
C PRO A 21 8.52 14.17 -6.69
N GLY A 22 7.38 13.74 -6.14
CA GLY A 22 6.90 14.18 -4.83
C GLY A 22 7.68 13.59 -3.65
N THR A 23 7.87 14.40 -2.61
CA THR A 23 8.47 13.99 -1.33
C THR A 23 7.44 13.67 -0.24
N ASP A 24 6.17 13.95 -0.50
CA ASP A 24 5.06 13.69 0.39
C ASP A 24 3.97 12.98 -0.41
N ALA A 25 3.66 11.75 0.00
CA ALA A 25 2.82 10.88 -0.82
C ALA A 25 2.21 9.74 -0.01
N PHE A 26 0.91 9.56 -0.17
CA PHE A 26 0.20 8.41 0.37
C PHE A 26 0.35 7.20 -0.55
N LEU A 27 0.99 6.11 -0.09
CA LEU A 27 1.26 4.96 -0.96
C LEU A 27 0.23 3.85 -0.78
N PHE A 28 0.01 3.39 0.45
CA PHE A 28 -0.77 2.19 0.71
C PHE A 28 -1.51 2.29 2.05
N PHE A 29 -2.70 1.72 2.12
CA PHE A 29 -3.42 1.55 3.38
C PHE A 29 -4.27 0.31 3.39
N THR A 30 -4.40 -0.25 4.58
CA THR A 30 -5.31 -1.34 4.86
C THR A 30 -5.86 -1.25 6.27
N GLU A 31 -7.10 -1.73 6.44
CA GLU A 31 -7.76 -1.82 7.74
C GLU A 31 -8.57 -3.11 7.87
N ASN A 32 -8.76 -3.51 9.13
CA ASN A 32 -9.81 -4.39 9.58
C ASN A 32 -10.61 -3.67 10.68
N GLU A 33 -11.43 -4.38 11.45
CA GLU A 33 -12.29 -3.79 12.47
C GLU A 33 -11.51 -3.13 13.62
N GLU A 34 -10.33 -3.64 13.95
CA GLU A 34 -9.58 -3.26 15.15
C GLU A 34 -8.23 -2.59 14.86
N SER A 35 -7.72 -2.78 13.64
CA SER A 35 -6.35 -2.45 13.26
C SER A 35 -6.27 -1.79 11.89
N TYR A 36 -5.30 -0.90 11.72
CA TYR A 36 -4.95 -0.34 10.42
C TYR A 36 -3.43 -0.23 10.25
N PHE A 37 -3.01 -0.23 9.00
CA PHE A 37 -1.66 0.16 8.58
C PHE A 37 -1.73 1.14 7.42
N CYS A 38 -0.78 2.07 7.42
CA CYS A 38 -0.64 3.12 6.44
C CYS A 38 0.84 3.28 6.08
N VAL A 39 1.14 3.33 4.79
CA VAL A 39 2.47 3.55 4.23
C VAL A 39 2.43 4.84 3.44
N PHE A 40 3.33 5.76 3.76
CA PHE A 40 3.43 7.05 3.08
C PHE A 40 4.84 7.60 3.12
N LEU A 41 5.12 8.58 2.28
CA LEU A 41 6.28 9.45 2.42
C LEU A 41 5.91 10.72 3.17
N GLU A 42 6.81 11.13 4.06
CA GLU A 42 6.79 12.40 4.76
C GLU A 42 8.17 13.05 4.60
N ARG A 43 8.24 14.18 3.87
CA ARG A 43 9.51 14.90 3.58
C ARG A 43 10.61 14.00 3.02
N GLY A 44 10.23 13.06 2.15
CA GLY A 44 11.12 12.10 1.50
C GLY A 44 11.37 10.82 2.29
N PHE A 45 10.99 10.74 3.57
CA PHE A 45 11.19 9.55 4.39
C PHE A 45 9.99 8.62 4.29
N LEU A 46 10.24 7.32 4.08
CA LEU A 46 9.19 6.31 4.07
C LEU A 46 8.75 6.02 5.50
N VAL A 47 7.45 6.12 5.75
CA VAL A 47 6.84 5.93 7.06
C VAL A 47 5.82 4.79 6.98
N LEU A 48 5.95 3.84 7.89
CA LEU A 48 4.94 2.84 8.21
C LEU A 48 4.30 3.24 9.54
N ARG A 49 3.03 3.65 9.50
CA ARG A 49 2.20 3.91 10.69
C ARG A 49 1.12 2.85 10.82
N GLY A 50 0.74 2.49 12.04
CA GLY A 50 -0.42 1.65 12.27
C GLY A 50 -0.97 1.80 13.69
N ARG A 51 -2.08 1.12 13.92
CA ARG A 51 -2.68 0.98 15.24
C ARG A 51 -3.19 -0.45 15.41
N GLN A 52 -2.89 -1.07 16.53
CA GLN A 52 -3.31 -2.43 16.87
C GLN A 52 -3.59 -2.52 18.37
N ALA A 53 -4.73 -3.11 18.76
CA ALA A 53 -5.14 -3.21 20.17
C ALA A 53 -4.97 -1.88 20.94
N ASN A 54 -5.34 -0.77 20.29
CA ASN A 54 -5.19 0.61 20.77
C ASN A 54 -3.75 1.11 21.00
N LYS A 55 -2.73 0.36 20.58
CA LYS A 55 -1.33 0.79 20.57
C LYS A 55 -0.97 1.35 19.19
N GLU A 56 -0.41 2.55 19.15
CA GLU A 56 0.16 3.11 17.93
C GLU A 56 1.55 2.56 17.67
N LEU A 57 1.87 2.40 16.39
CA LEU A 57 3.20 2.06 15.90
C LEU A 57 3.58 3.02 14.78
N ARG A 58 4.85 3.43 14.77
CA ARG A 58 5.43 4.23 13.70
C ARG A 58 6.88 3.82 13.49
N VAL A 59 7.22 3.45 12.27
CA VAL A 59 8.57 3.11 11.84
C VAL A 59 8.89 3.96 10.62
N GLN A 60 10.09 4.54 10.58
CA GLN A 60 10.54 5.39 9.50
C GLN A 60 11.82 4.82 8.87
N SER A 61 12.01 5.02 7.58
CA SER A 61 13.27 4.70 6.91
C SER A 61 14.41 5.59 7.46
N PRO A 62 15.64 5.06 7.52
CA PRO A 62 16.80 5.85 7.94
C PRO A 62 17.18 6.92 6.90
N ASP A 63 16.90 6.65 5.62
CA ASP A 63 17.25 7.52 4.50
C ASP A 63 16.00 7.95 3.73
N GLN A 64 16.13 9.01 2.93
CA GLN A 64 15.12 9.41 1.97
C GLN A 64 14.96 8.38 0.86
N VAL A 65 13.74 8.24 0.35
CA VAL A 65 13.35 7.31 -0.70
C VAL A 65 12.85 8.12 -1.89
N SER A 66 13.45 7.93 -3.06
CA SER A 66 12.92 8.48 -4.30
C SER A 66 11.69 7.68 -4.73
N LEU A 67 10.66 8.36 -5.23
CA LEU A 67 9.50 7.72 -5.86
C LEU A 67 9.62 7.63 -7.38
N SER A 68 10.75 8.07 -7.95
CA SER A 68 11.01 7.98 -9.39
C SER A 68 11.51 6.58 -9.74
N ASP A 69 10.66 5.81 -10.42
CA ASP A 69 10.91 4.42 -10.80
C ASP A 69 11.23 3.48 -9.62
N GLN A 70 10.48 3.66 -8.54
CA GLN A 70 10.68 2.92 -7.30
C GLN A 70 9.72 1.73 -7.23
N GLN A 71 10.27 0.53 -7.09
CA GLN A 71 9.49 -0.66 -6.79
C GLN A 71 9.27 -0.81 -5.29
N PHE A 72 8.02 -1.06 -4.91
CA PHE A 72 7.62 -1.42 -3.56
C PHE A 72 7.07 -2.84 -3.52
N ALA A 73 7.32 -3.54 -2.41
CA ALA A 73 6.64 -4.77 -2.06
C ALA A 73 6.13 -4.71 -0.61
N VAL A 74 4.82 -4.82 -0.45
CA VAL A 74 4.14 -4.83 0.86
C VAL A 74 3.71 -6.25 1.18
N SER A 75 4.31 -6.85 2.20
CA SER A 75 3.96 -8.18 2.70
C SER A 75 3.25 -8.07 4.03
N ILE A 76 2.11 -8.73 4.14
CA ILE A 76 1.24 -8.74 5.31
C ILE A 76 1.07 -10.19 5.76
N ALA A 77 1.73 -10.53 6.86
CA ALA A 77 1.65 -11.84 7.50
C ALA A 77 1.74 -11.64 9.03
N ASP A 78 2.66 -12.31 9.71
CA ASP A 78 2.98 -12.07 11.13
C ASP A 78 3.59 -10.69 11.38
N ARG A 79 4.17 -10.12 10.32
CA ARG A 79 4.71 -8.77 10.29
C ARG A 79 4.14 -8.04 9.09
N PHE A 80 4.03 -6.73 9.23
CA PHE A 80 3.80 -5.82 8.12
C PHE A 80 5.16 -5.34 7.62
N VAL A 81 5.56 -5.76 6.43
CA VAL A 81 6.88 -5.47 5.86
C VAL A 81 6.72 -4.67 4.58
N VAL A 82 7.43 -3.55 4.48
CA VAL A 82 7.52 -2.73 3.28
C VAL A 82 8.95 -2.78 2.78
N ARG A 83 9.17 -3.40 1.62
CA ARG A 83 10.45 -3.43 0.93
C ARG A 83 10.49 -2.37 -0.16
N TYR A 84 11.62 -1.68 -0.28
CA TYR A 84 11.90 -0.64 -1.26
C TYR A 84 13.37 -0.77 -1.68
N GLY A 85 13.60 -1.15 -2.95
CA GLY A 85 14.93 -1.56 -3.41
C GLY A 85 15.48 -2.73 -2.58
N THR A 86 16.69 -2.56 -2.02
CA THR A 86 17.34 -3.56 -1.15
C THR A 86 17.02 -3.37 0.35
N LYS A 87 16.29 -2.30 0.70
CA LYS A 87 15.98 -1.93 2.08
C LYS A 87 14.55 -2.32 2.46
N GLN A 88 14.27 -2.32 3.77
CA GLN A 88 12.92 -2.56 4.28
C GLN A 88 12.66 -1.80 5.59
N ILE A 89 11.39 -1.50 5.83
CA ILE A 89 10.86 -1.16 7.16
C ILE A 89 9.79 -2.18 7.52
N SER A 90 9.61 -2.43 8.81
CA SER A 90 8.60 -3.39 9.25
C SER A 90 8.09 -3.10 10.65
N ALA A 91 6.89 -3.59 10.92
CA ALA A 91 6.31 -3.59 12.25
C ALA A 91 5.66 -4.96 12.52
N ASP A 92 5.49 -5.28 13.79
CA ASP A 92 4.74 -6.47 14.18
C ASP A 92 3.28 -6.35 13.74
N ASN A 93 2.67 -7.47 13.38
CA ASN A 93 1.27 -7.53 12.98
C ASN A 93 0.55 -8.64 13.76
N ALA A 94 -0.15 -8.25 14.81
CA ALA A 94 -1.13 -9.05 15.55
C ALA A 94 -2.46 -9.16 14.80
N GLY A 95 -2.73 -8.25 13.85
CA GLY A 95 -3.94 -8.27 13.03
C GLY A 95 -3.96 -9.42 12.01
N THR A 96 -5.14 -10.02 11.83
CA THR A 96 -5.41 -10.96 10.73
C THR A 96 -6.54 -10.42 9.85
N ASN A 97 -6.66 -10.97 8.62
CA ASN A 97 -7.82 -10.78 7.75
C ASN A 97 -8.10 -9.33 7.30
N PHE A 98 -7.08 -8.64 6.78
CA PHE A 98 -7.26 -7.38 6.09
C PHE A 98 -8.06 -7.58 4.79
N ARG A 99 -9.17 -6.83 4.63
CA ARG A 99 -10.08 -6.99 3.49
C ARG A 99 -10.18 -5.77 2.59
N ARG A 100 -9.75 -4.60 3.08
CA ARG A 100 -9.83 -3.33 2.34
C ARG A 100 -8.43 -2.80 2.11
N PHE A 101 -8.15 -2.43 0.87
CA PHE A 101 -6.86 -1.92 0.46
C PHE A 101 -7.05 -0.64 -0.37
N TYR A 102 -6.19 0.34 -0.14
CA TYR A 102 -6.22 1.61 -0.84
C TYR A 102 -4.80 1.95 -1.26
N MET A 103 -4.63 2.48 -2.47
CA MET A 103 -3.36 2.97 -2.96
C MET A 103 -3.50 4.39 -3.49
N GLY A 104 -2.45 5.18 -3.31
CA GLY A 104 -2.38 6.54 -3.81
C GLY A 104 -3.27 7.57 -3.09
N GLY A 105 -4.26 7.15 -2.32
CA GLY A 105 -5.09 8.07 -1.53
C GLY A 105 -6.14 7.37 -0.68
N LEU A 106 -6.92 8.16 0.06
CA LEU A 106 -7.94 7.68 0.98
C LEU A 106 -9.21 8.51 0.89
N PRO A 107 -10.39 7.89 0.85
CA PRO A 107 -11.65 8.59 1.07
C PRO A 107 -11.64 9.49 2.31
N ALA A 108 -12.33 10.63 2.25
CA ALA A 108 -12.36 11.63 3.33
C ALA A 108 -12.75 11.05 4.70
N TRP A 109 -13.69 10.10 4.74
CA TRP A 109 -14.14 9.45 5.96
C TRP A 109 -13.03 8.59 6.62
N LEU A 110 -12.16 7.95 5.83
CA LEU A 110 -11.01 7.20 6.36
C LEU A 110 -9.91 8.15 6.86
N ARG A 111 -9.69 9.27 6.17
CA ARG A 111 -8.77 10.32 6.64
C ARG A 111 -9.19 10.86 8.00
N GLN A 112 -10.48 11.20 8.15
CA GLN A 112 -11.02 11.72 9.40
C GLN A 112 -10.95 10.69 10.53
N ARG A 113 -11.38 9.44 10.26
CA ARG A 113 -11.39 8.37 11.27
C ARG A 113 -10.02 8.10 11.88
N HIS A 114 -8.97 8.09 11.06
CA HIS A 114 -7.61 7.74 11.52
C HIS A 114 -6.70 8.96 11.67
N ASN A 115 -7.26 10.17 11.57
CA ASN A 115 -6.54 11.45 11.61
C ASN A 115 -5.31 11.46 10.70
N LEU A 116 -5.52 11.14 9.42
CA LEU A 116 -4.49 11.07 8.39
C LEU A 116 -4.53 12.33 7.52
N THR A 117 -3.49 13.15 7.64
CA THR A 117 -3.33 14.43 6.91
C THR A 117 -2.38 14.34 5.71
N VAL A 118 -1.91 13.14 5.40
CA VAL A 118 -0.94 12.88 4.33
C VAL A 118 -1.54 13.19 2.96
N THR A 119 -0.75 13.86 2.12
CA THR A 119 -1.10 14.18 0.73
C THR A 119 -1.29 12.91 -0.10
N SER A 120 -2.33 12.86 -0.92
CA SER A 120 -2.49 11.80 -1.93
C SER A 120 -1.27 11.73 -2.84
N PHE A 121 -0.89 10.53 -3.28
CA PHE A 121 0.15 10.33 -4.29
C PHE A 121 -0.23 11.06 -5.58
N ARG A 122 0.75 11.79 -6.12
CA ARG A 122 0.66 12.49 -7.39
C ARG A 122 1.77 11.97 -8.29
N GLY A 123 1.41 11.10 -9.22
CA GLY A 123 2.37 10.47 -10.10
C GLY A 123 1.72 9.29 -10.79
N CYS A 124 2.56 8.38 -11.24
CA CYS A 124 2.12 7.21 -11.96
C CYS A 124 2.40 5.95 -11.15
N VAL A 125 1.40 5.08 -11.05
CA VAL A 125 1.56 3.73 -10.49
C VAL A 125 1.55 2.75 -11.66
N GLY A 126 2.63 1.98 -11.80
CA GLY A 126 2.73 0.89 -12.78
C GLY A 126 1.99 -0.36 -12.31
N ARG A 127 2.31 -1.50 -12.95
CA ARG A 127 1.64 -2.78 -12.72
C ARG A 127 1.50 -3.13 -11.23
N LEU A 128 0.26 -3.08 -10.75
CA LEU A 128 -0.12 -3.51 -9.41
C LEU A 128 -0.45 -5.00 -9.43
N THR A 129 0.18 -5.76 -8.53
CA THR A 129 -0.17 -7.18 -8.31
C THR A 129 -0.47 -7.44 -6.84
N ALA A 130 -1.41 -8.35 -6.58
CA ALA A 130 -1.66 -8.95 -5.28
C ALA A 130 -1.49 -10.46 -5.41
N ASN A 131 -0.62 -11.06 -4.60
CA ASN A 131 -0.33 -12.50 -4.63
C ASN A 131 0.01 -13.05 -6.04
N ALA A 132 0.79 -12.27 -6.79
CA ALA A 132 1.19 -12.52 -8.19
C ALA A 132 0.08 -12.42 -9.24
N GLU A 133 -1.16 -12.08 -8.84
CA GLU A 133 -2.25 -11.80 -9.76
C GLU A 133 -2.38 -10.28 -9.99
N THR A 134 -2.70 -9.87 -11.21
CA THR A 134 -3.04 -8.48 -11.51
C THR A 134 -4.32 -8.12 -10.78
N VAL A 135 -4.35 -6.95 -10.14
CA VAL A 135 -5.51 -6.55 -9.35
C VAL A 135 -6.52 -5.79 -10.20
N GLU A 136 -7.80 -6.15 -10.14
CA GLU A 136 -8.87 -5.33 -10.69
C GLU A 136 -9.24 -4.21 -9.71
N TYR A 137 -9.50 -3.03 -10.26
CA TYR A 137 -9.87 -1.85 -9.48
C TYR A 137 -11.40 -1.77 -9.41
N ASN A 138 -11.99 -1.84 -8.21
CA ASN A 138 -13.44 -1.70 -8.09
C ASN A 138 -13.90 -0.24 -8.21
N ARG A 139 -13.14 0.69 -7.60
CA ARG A 139 -13.44 2.12 -7.65
C ARG A 139 -12.17 2.93 -7.73
N THR A 140 -12.18 3.88 -8.64
CA THR A 140 -11.07 4.79 -8.90
C THR A 140 -11.61 6.22 -8.91
N ILE A 141 -10.98 7.14 -8.16
CA ILE A 141 -11.39 8.55 -8.13
C ILE A 141 -10.23 9.39 -8.61
N GLY A 142 -10.42 10.07 -9.75
CA GLY A 142 -9.38 10.90 -10.37
C GLY A 142 -8.19 10.10 -10.88
N VAL A 143 -8.44 8.84 -11.25
CA VAL A 143 -7.48 7.98 -11.93
C VAL A 143 -7.70 8.05 -13.42
N THR A 144 -6.64 8.27 -14.20
CA THR A 144 -6.69 8.21 -15.66
C THR A 144 -5.73 7.15 -16.18
N GLY A 145 -6.18 6.38 -17.18
CA GLY A 145 -5.31 5.45 -17.89
C GLY A 145 -4.18 6.19 -18.63
N GLY A 146 -2.99 5.61 -18.59
CA GLY A 146 -1.79 6.25 -19.14
C GLY A 146 -1.16 7.27 -18.18
N CYS A 147 0.13 7.49 -18.41
CA CYS A 147 0.94 8.45 -17.67
C CYS A 147 1.46 9.46 -18.68
N PRO A 148 1.30 10.76 -18.42
CA PRO A 148 1.71 11.79 -19.36
C PRO A 148 3.20 11.68 -19.60
N VAL A 149 3.62 11.91 -20.84
CA VAL A 149 5.03 11.83 -21.30
C VAL A 149 6.01 12.63 -20.45
N SER A 150 5.56 13.69 -19.78
CA SER A 150 6.37 14.45 -18.81
C SER A 150 6.77 13.66 -17.55
N LEU A 151 6.15 12.51 -17.31
CA LEU A 151 6.41 11.56 -16.22
C LEU A 151 6.79 10.16 -16.73
N LEU A 152 7.06 9.99 -18.03
CA LEU A 152 7.46 8.72 -18.63
C LEU A 152 8.97 8.73 -18.92
N VAL A 153 9.74 7.88 -18.23
CA VAL A 153 11.10 7.50 -18.66
C VAL A 153 11.08 6.24 -19.56
N ASN A 154 9.92 5.59 -19.71
CA ASN A 154 9.77 4.27 -20.35
C ASN A 154 8.27 3.90 -20.43
N GLU A 155 7.85 3.47 -21.62
CA GLU A 155 6.49 3.04 -21.96
C GLU A 155 6.17 1.66 -21.36
N GLU A 156 5.52 1.65 -20.22
CA GLU A 156 4.58 0.59 -19.82
C GLU A 156 3.37 1.28 -19.17
N GLU A 157 2.21 0.63 -19.13
CA GLU A 157 0.95 1.18 -18.63
C GLU A 157 1.09 1.72 -17.19
N LYS A 158 1.42 3.01 -17.05
CA LYS A 158 1.45 3.70 -15.76
C LYS A 158 0.17 4.51 -15.62
N MET A 159 -0.45 4.46 -14.46
CA MET A 159 -1.76 5.05 -14.20
C MET A 159 -1.60 6.34 -13.40
N CYS A 160 -2.08 7.46 -13.93
CA CYS A 160 -2.03 8.76 -13.25
C CYS A 160 -3.03 8.80 -12.11
N THR A 161 -2.56 9.00 -10.87
CA THR A 161 -3.41 8.84 -9.69
C THR A 161 -3.91 10.16 -9.10
N ALA A 162 -5.21 10.21 -8.88
CA ALA A 162 -5.78 10.45 -7.56
C ALA A 162 -6.43 9.12 -7.07
N GLU A 163 -6.57 8.95 -5.76
CA GLU A 163 -7.21 7.84 -5.01
C GLU A 163 -7.65 6.57 -5.79
N ILE A 164 -6.88 5.47 -5.66
CA ILE A 164 -7.27 4.13 -6.14
C ILE A 164 -7.78 3.31 -4.94
N GLN A 165 -9.05 2.91 -4.96
CA GLN A 165 -9.55 1.87 -4.05
C GLN A 165 -9.32 0.50 -4.69
N ILE A 166 -8.49 -0.31 -4.03
CA ILE A 166 -8.21 -1.67 -4.45
C ILE A 166 -9.16 -2.61 -3.71
N ILE A 167 -9.96 -3.36 -4.47
CA ILE A 167 -10.61 -4.55 -3.91
C ILE A 167 -9.77 -5.73 -4.39
N PRO A 168 -9.34 -6.64 -3.50
CA PRO A 168 -8.78 -7.88 -3.95
C PRO A 168 -9.89 -8.60 -4.72
N VAL A 169 -9.70 -8.74 -6.03
CA VAL A 169 -10.53 -9.62 -6.85
C VAL A 169 -10.55 -10.95 -6.13
N HIS A 170 -11.76 -11.46 -5.94
CA HIS A 170 -12.09 -12.74 -5.35
C HIS A 170 -10.85 -13.63 -5.12
N VAL A 171 -10.44 -13.81 -3.85
CA VAL A 171 -9.89 -15.11 -3.50
C VAL A 171 -11.05 -16.06 -3.77
N SER A 172 -11.05 -16.69 -4.94
CA SER A 172 -12.07 -17.65 -5.32
C SER A 172 -12.13 -18.68 -4.21
N LEU A 173 -13.28 -18.71 -3.53
CA LEU A 173 -13.74 -19.92 -2.88
C LEU A 173 -14.07 -20.87 -4.03
N HIS A 174 -13.14 -21.76 -4.35
CA HIS A 174 -13.41 -23.08 -4.89
C HIS A 174 -12.58 -24.06 -4.06
#